data_AF-X1NDL4-F1
#
_entry.id   AF-X1NDL4-F1
#
_cell.length_a   1.000
_cell.length_b   1.000
_cell.length_c   1.000
_cell.angle_alpha   90.00
_cell.angle_beta   90.00
_cell.angle_gamma   90.00
#
_symmetry.space_group_name_H-M   'P 1'
#
loop_
_entity.id
_entity.type
_entity.pdbx_description
1 polymer ?
#
loop_
_entity_poly.entity_id
_entity_poly.type
_entity_poly.pdbx_seq_one_letter_code
_entity_poly.pdbx_strand_id
1 'polypeptide(L)'
;MDVCGFPKNIYYYYQSWWTDKDVLHISPHWNHRNEWGQPKKQIDVWVNSNADNVELFLNGKSLGKKDMPRNGHLQWKVEFEPGKLEAVAFKNGRRLTSRVETTGVPVEVVLTPYKTTMLADGKDATVMNVSVVDREGREVPDANNMIYFKVEGDAKIIGVGNGDPSSHEADKCADGLWQRSLFNGKCQVTIQSGK
;
A
#
# COMPACT_ATOMS: atom_id res chain seq x y z
N MET A 1 -3.99 5.30 -9.98
CA MET A 1 -4.45 4.11 -9.23
C MET A 1 -4.30 2.90 -10.15
N ASP A 2 -4.37 1.67 -9.64
CA ASP A 2 -4.58 0.49 -10.49
C ASP A 2 -6.07 0.22 -10.76
N VAL A 3 -6.37 -0.90 -11.43
CA VAL A 3 -7.74 -1.33 -11.76
C VAL A 3 -8.55 -1.76 -10.54
N CYS A 4 -7.90 -2.00 -9.40
CA CYS A 4 -8.53 -2.31 -8.11
C CYS A 4 -8.67 -1.06 -7.22
N GLY A 5 -8.33 0.12 -7.73
CA GLY A 5 -8.45 1.37 -6.99
C GLY A 5 -7.34 1.61 -5.97
N PHE A 6 -6.29 0.79 -5.91
CA PHE A 6 -5.17 1.06 -5.01
C PHE A 6 -4.34 2.25 -5.51
N PRO A 7 -3.97 3.19 -4.62
CA PRO A 7 -3.15 4.35 -4.98
C PRO A 7 -1.72 3.90 -5.32
N LYS A 8 -1.21 4.39 -6.46
CA LYS A 8 0.21 4.28 -6.86
C LYS A 8 0.94 5.56 -6.45
N ASN A 9 2.28 5.56 -6.45
CA ASN A 9 3.06 6.73 -6.03
C ASN A 9 2.58 8.07 -6.65
N ILE A 10 2.27 8.06 -7.96
CA ILE A 10 1.79 9.26 -8.68
C ILE A 10 0.48 9.84 -8.13
N TYR A 11 -0.36 9.04 -7.48
CA TYR A 11 -1.56 9.52 -6.79
C TYR A 11 -1.20 10.58 -5.74
N TYR A 12 -0.13 10.32 -4.96
CA TYR A 12 0.28 11.20 -3.88
C TYR A 12 0.94 12.49 -4.38
N TYR A 13 1.60 12.45 -5.55
CA TYR A 13 2.05 13.66 -6.23
C TYR A 13 0.87 14.58 -6.60
N TYR A 14 -0.21 14.04 -7.19
CA TYR A 14 -1.38 14.85 -7.49
C TYR A 14 -2.07 15.33 -6.20
N GLN A 15 -2.18 14.47 -5.19
CA GLN A 15 -2.80 14.83 -3.92
C GLN A 15 -2.04 15.97 -3.22
N SER A 16 -0.70 15.98 -3.24
CA SER A 16 0.09 17.05 -2.62
C SER A 16 -0.17 18.40 -3.27
N TRP A 17 -0.35 18.44 -4.59
CA TRP A 17 -0.40 19.71 -5.32
C TRP A 17 -1.81 20.21 -5.64
N TRP A 18 -2.79 19.31 -5.74
CA TRP A 18 -4.16 19.62 -6.17
C TRP A 18 -5.19 19.52 -5.04
N THR A 19 -4.76 19.31 -3.80
CA THR A 19 -5.64 19.30 -2.63
C THR A 19 -4.98 20.01 -1.45
N ASP A 20 -5.79 20.43 -0.48
CA ASP A 20 -5.30 21.01 0.76
C ASP A 20 -4.95 19.97 1.84
N LYS A 21 -5.17 18.67 1.56
CA LYS A 21 -4.84 17.58 2.49
C LYS A 21 -3.35 17.55 2.76
N ASP A 22 -2.96 17.23 3.98
CA ASP A 22 -1.55 17.05 4.29
C ASP A 22 -1.04 15.74 3.69
N VAL A 23 0.04 15.85 2.93
CA VAL A 23 0.65 14.72 2.27
C VAL A 23 2.09 14.63 2.73
N LEU A 24 2.49 13.43 3.18
CA LEU A 24 3.86 13.02 3.36
C LEU A 24 3.93 11.53 3.04
N HIS A 25 4.28 11.22 1.80
CA HIS A 25 4.28 9.84 1.29
C HIS A 25 5.67 9.45 0.83
N ILE A 26 6.18 8.34 1.36
CA ILE A 26 7.46 7.75 1.01
C ILE A 26 7.22 6.59 0.04
N SER A 27 8.05 6.50 -0.99
CA SER A 27 8.10 5.37 -1.92
C SER A 27 9.54 5.05 -2.32
N PRO A 28 9.88 3.80 -2.65
CA PRO A 28 9.03 2.60 -2.59
C PRO A 28 8.87 2.10 -1.14
N HIS A 29 8.33 0.89 -0.96
CA HIS A 29 8.36 0.18 0.31
C HIS A 29 9.80 -0.16 0.74
N TRP A 30 10.00 -0.60 1.99
CA TRP A 30 11.32 -0.89 2.56
C TRP A 30 11.65 -2.40 2.70
N ASN A 31 10.92 -3.26 1.99
CA ASN A 31 11.31 -4.66 1.79
C ASN A 31 12.20 -4.80 0.55
N HIS A 32 13.51 -4.89 0.76
CA HIS A 32 14.49 -5.18 -0.28
C HIS A 32 15.42 -6.30 0.17
N ARG A 33 16.12 -6.92 -0.78
CA ARG A 33 17.10 -7.98 -0.51
C ARG A 33 18.47 -7.51 -0.97
N ASN A 34 19.46 -7.68 -0.11
CA ASN A 34 20.86 -7.63 -0.49
C ASN A 34 21.28 -9.04 -0.88
N GLU A 35 21.94 -9.17 -2.03
CA GLU A 35 22.47 -10.44 -2.50
C GLU A 35 23.86 -10.68 -1.90
N TRP A 36 24.15 -11.93 -1.53
CA TRP A 36 25.45 -12.27 -0.97
C TRP A 36 26.56 -12.03 -2.00
N GLY A 37 27.62 -11.33 -1.59
CA GLY A 37 28.75 -10.97 -2.46
C GLY A 37 28.47 -9.77 -3.39
N GLN A 38 27.27 -9.19 -3.36
CA GLN A 38 26.95 -7.97 -4.11
C GLN A 38 27.03 -6.74 -3.20
N PRO A 39 27.35 -5.54 -3.76
CA PRO A 39 27.16 -4.30 -3.05
C PRO A 39 25.71 -4.16 -2.56
N LYS A 40 25.53 -3.49 -1.42
CA LYS A 40 24.18 -3.19 -0.92
C LYS A 40 23.39 -2.41 -1.96
N LYS A 41 22.10 -2.75 -2.07
CA LYS A 41 21.24 -2.16 -3.08
C LYS A 41 21.05 -0.67 -2.82
N GLN A 42 21.28 0.16 -3.82
CA GLN A 42 20.96 1.59 -3.80
C GLN A 42 19.51 1.77 -4.23
N ILE A 43 18.73 2.46 -3.40
CA ILE A 43 17.30 2.71 -3.62
C ILE A 43 17.08 4.19 -3.84
N ASP A 44 16.41 4.54 -4.93
CA ASP A 44 15.89 5.88 -5.17
C ASP A 44 14.61 6.06 -4.35
N VAL A 45 14.74 6.65 -3.16
CA VAL A 45 13.62 6.97 -2.28
C VAL A 45 13.00 8.28 -2.73
N TRP A 46 11.72 8.25 -3.11
CA TRP A 46 10.95 9.41 -3.50
C TRP A 46 9.99 9.79 -2.37
N VAL A 47 9.91 11.09 -2.08
CA VAL A 47 8.95 11.64 -1.13
C VAL A 47 8.06 12.68 -1.82
N ASN A 48 6.75 12.40 -1.83
CA ASN A 48 5.72 13.34 -2.24
C ASN A 48 5.17 14.03 -0.99
N SER A 49 5.15 15.37 -0.98
CA SER A 49 4.62 16.14 0.13
C SER A 49 4.27 17.56 -0.29
N ASN A 50 3.38 18.20 0.47
CA ASN A 50 3.06 19.63 0.34
C ASN A 50 3.48 20.45 1.57
N ALA A 51 4.44 19.92 2.33
CA ALA A 51 5.15 20.62 3.38
C ALA A 51 6.29 21.46 2.80
N ASP A 52 6.84 22.39 3.61
CA ASP A 52 7.88 23.33 3.17
C ASP A 52 9.22 22.62 2.96
N ASN A 53 9.50 21.62 3.79
CA ASN A 53 10.72 20.83 3.78
C ASN A 53 10.48 19.45 4.37
N VAL A 54 11.36 18.52 4.01
CA VAL A 54 11.36 17.15 4.53
C VAL A 54 12.79 16.76 4.89
N GLU A 55 12.95 16.15 6.06
CA GLU A 55 14.15 15.45 6.46
C GLU A 55 13.88 13.95 6.51
N LEU A 56 14.79 13.16 5.92
CA LEU A 56 14.68 11.72 5.84
C LEU A 56 15.67 11.07 6.82
N PHE A 57 15.24 10.02 7.50
CA PHE A 57 16.03 9.28 8.48
C PHE A 57 16.00 7.79 8.17
N LEU A 58 17.16 7.13 8.25
CA LEU A 58 17.26 5.68 8.22
C LEU A 58 17.78 5.20 9.58
N ASN A 59 17.00 4.38 10.28
CA ASN A 59 17.36 3.84 11.59
C ASN A 59 17.76 4.94 12.60
N GLY A 60 17.07 6.09 12.54
CA GLY A 60 17.32 7.25 13.39
C GLY A 60 18.46 8.17 12.93
N LYS A 61 19.25 7.77 11.93
CA LYS A 61 20.31 8.61 11.35
C LYS A 61 19.74 9.50 10.24
N SER A 62 19.96 10.80 10.33
CA SER A 62 19.57 11.75 9.28
C SER A 62 20.33 11.46 7.98
N LEU A 63 19.57 11.46 6.88
CA LEU A 63 20.03 11.43 5.50
C LEU A 63 19.98 12.81 4.85
N GLY A 64 19.75 13.85 5.67
CA GLY A 64 19.69 15.24 5.25
C GLY A 64 18.29 15.74 4.98
N LYS A 65 18.14 17.05 5.21
CA LYS A 65 16.94 17.83 4.97
C LYS A 65 16.96 18.44 3.57
N LYS A 66 15.81 18.48 2.90
CA LYS A 66 15.62 19.12 1.60
C LYS A 66 14.35 19.98 1.60
N ASP A 67 14.43 21.15 0.99
CA ASP A 67 13.28 22.02 0.76
C ASP A 67 12.44 21.49 -0.40
N MET A 68 11.12 21.49 -0.23
CA MET A 68 10.20 20.92 -1.21
C MET A 68 10.00 21.89 -2.39
N PRO A 69 10.40 21.53 -3.63
CA PRO A 69 10.07 22.33 -4.79
C PRO A 69 8.56 22.29 -5.05
N ARG A 70 7.95 23.45 -5.31
CA ARG A 70 6.53 23.55 -5.71
C ARG A 70 6.29 22.71 -6.97
N ASN A 71 5.21 21.92 -6.99
CA ASN A 71 4.87 21.01 -8.10
C ASN A 71 5.98 19.99 -8.41
N GLY A 72 6.74 19.57 -7.40
CA GLY A 72 7.79 18.57 -7.54
C GLY A 72 7.65 17.42 -6.54
N HIS A 73 8.76 16.71 -6.34
CA HIS A 73 8.95 15.70 -5.31
C HIS A 73 10.41 15.77 -4.85
N LEU A 74 10.70 15.12 -3.73
CA LEU A 74 12.06 14.97 -3.23
C LEU A 74 12.57 13.56 -3.50
N GLN A 75 13.88 13.43 -3.69
CA GLN A 75 14.54 12.15 -3.93
C GLN A 75 15.81 12.03 -3.10
N TRP A 76 16.07 10.84 -2.54
CA TRP A 76 17.34 10.46 -1.94
C TRP A 76 17.82 9.15 -2.56
N LYS A 77 19.13 9.02 -2.76
CA LYS A 77 19.76 7.73 -2.99
C LYS A 77 20.17 7.16 -1.65
N VAL A 78 19.57 6.04 -1.28
CA VAL A 78 19.74 5.44 0.04
C VAL A 78 20.25 4.02 -0.13
N GLU A 79 21.37 3.73 0.52
CA GLU A 79 21.86 2.37 0.64
C GLU A 79 20.91 1.56 1.53
N PHE A 80 20.38 0.45 1.01
CA PHE A 80 19.41 -0.34 1.75
C PHE A 80 20.02 -0.98 3.00
N GLU A 81 19.41 -0.65 4.13
CA GLU A 81 19.59 -1.31 5.41
C GLU A 81 18.21 -1.64 5.98
N PRO A 82 17.97 -2.89 6.42
CA PRO A 82 16.73 -3.25 7.09
C PRO A 82 16.44 -2.35 8.29
N GLY A 83 15.16 -2.04 8.50
CA GLY A 83 14.70 -1.27 9.64
C GLY A 83 13.66 -0.23 9.23
N LYS A 84 13.80 1.00 9.73
CA LYS A 84 12.81 2.06 9.56
C LYS A 84 13.37 3.22 8.77
N LEU A 85 12.71 3.54 7.65
CA LEU A 85 12.89 4.77 6.92
C LEU A 85 11.75 5.74 7.28
N GLU A 86 12.11 6.89 7.84
CA GLU A 86 11.16 7.85 8.41
C GLU A 86 11.37 9.23 7.79
N ALA A 87 10.29 9.86 7.35
CA ALA A 87 10.29 11.24 6.88
C ALA A 87 9.63 12.13 7.93
N VAL A 88 10.27 13.25 8.25
CA VAL A 88 9.73 14.30 9.11
C VAL A 88 9.64 15.58 8.29
N ALA A 89 8.47 16.19 8.27
CA ALA A 89 8.23 17.41 7.52
C ALA A 89 7.54 18.47 8.38
N PHE A 90 7.69 19.73 8.02
CA PHE A 90 6.98 20.84 8.65
C PHE A 90 6.19 21.61 7.60
N LYS A 91 4.90 21.83 7.87
CA LYS A 91 4.00 22.63 7.04
C LYS A 91 3.32 23.65 7.94
N ASN A 92 3.58 24.94 7.71
CA ASN A 92 3.03 26.02 8.53
C ASN A 92 3.27 25.80 10.05
N GLY A 93 4.48 25.35 10.41
CA GLY A 93 4.85 25.06 11.81
C GLY A 93 4.31 23.74 12.39
N ARG A 94 3.40 23.03 11.70
CA ARG A 94 2.92 21.72 12.14
C ARG A 94 3.83 20.61 11.61
N ARG A 95 4.21 19.70 12.51
CA ARG A 95 5.01 18.50 12.19
C ARG A 95 4.15 17.41 11.55
N LEU A 96 4.63 16.86 10.45
CA LEU A 96 4.10 15.66 9.80
C LEU A 96 5.16 14.55 9.86
N THR A 97 4.72 13.30 9.98
CA THR A 97 5.60 12.13 10.00
C THR A 97 5.03 11.03 9.12
N SER A 98 5.91 10.34 8.41
CA SER A 98 5.57 9.17 7.60
C SER A 98 6.71 8.17 7.71
N ARG A 99 6.41 6.88 7.59
CA ARG A 99 7.43 5.84 7.68
C ARG A 99 7.09 4.65 6.79
N VAL A 100 8.15 3.99 6.33
CA VAL A 100 8.12 2.65 5.74
C VAL A 100 9.15 1.80 6.46
N GLU A 101 8.82 0.53 6.68
CA GLU A 101 9.60 -0.37 7.52
C GLU A 101 9.86 -1.68 6.78
N THR A 102 11.03 -2.27 7.02
CA THR A 102 11.28 -3.66 6.62
C THR A 102 10.41 -4.56 7.48
N THR A 103 9.58 -5.38 6.84
CA THR A 103 8.61 -6.25 7.48
C THR A 103 9.07 -7.70 7.47
N GLY A 104 8.49 -8.49 8.37
CA GLY A 104 8.69 -9.92 8.42
C GLY A 104 7.89 -10.67 7.34
N VAL A 105 7.87 -12.00 7.46
CA VAL A 105 7.01 -12.83 6.61
C VAL A 105 5.52 -12.61 6.98
N PRO A 106 4.60 -12.74 6.01
CA PRO A 106 3.16 -12.73 6.27
C PRO A 106 2.75 -13.79 7.29
N VAL A 107 1.91 -13.42 8.26
CA VAL A 107 1.35 -14.36 9.25
C VAL A 107 -0.16 -14.29 9.38
N GLU A 108 -0.79 -13.20 8.94
CA GLU A 108 -2.23 -12.99 9.06
C GLU A 108 -2.78 -12.24 7.84
N VAL A 109 -4.01 -12.56 7.45
CA VAL A 109 -4.77 -11.87 6.40
C VAL A 109 -5.70 -10.86 7.05
N VAL A 110 -5.69 -9.63 6.56
CA VAL A 110 -6.54 -8.53 7.05
C VAL A 110 -7.54 -8.15 5.97
N LEU A 111 -8.83 -8.13 6.33
CA LEU A 111 -9.91 -7.66 5.46
C LEU A 111 -10.37 -6.28 5.92
N THR A 112 -10.35 -5.31 5.01
CA THR A 112 -10.81 -3.93 5.25
C THR A 112 -11.99 -3.62 4.34
N PRO A 113 -13.23 -3.65 4.83
CA PRO A 113 -14.39 -3.36 4.01
C PRO A 113 -14.54 -1.84 3.76
N TYR A 114 -15.00 -1.46 2.57
CA TYR A 114 -15.42 -0.08 2.31
C TYR A 114 -16.59 0.34 3.21
N LYS A 115 -17.54 -0.57 3.44
CA LYS A 115 -18.66 -0.40 4.39
C LYS A 115 -19.00 -1.73 5.07
N THR A 116 -19.48 -1.66 6.30
CA THR A 116 -19.81 -2.83 7.13
C THR A 116 -21.28 -3.23 7.07
N THR A 117 -22.13 -2.43 6.42
CA THR A 117 -23.57 -2.68 6.24
C THR A 117 -23.96 -2.52 4.78
N MET A 118 -24.89 -3.36 4.30
CA MET A 118 -25.44 -3.30 2.95
C MET A 118 -26.96 -3.36 2.99
N LEU A 119 -27.61 -2.83 1.95
CA LEU A 119 -29.03 -3.05 1.72
C LEU A 119 -29.23 -4.48 1.22
N ALA A 120 -30.16 -5.23 1.81
CA ALA A 120 -30.55 -6.55 1.33
C ALA A 120 -31.53 -6.41 0.15
N ASP A 121 -31.04 -5.97 -1.01
CA ASP A 121 -31.86 -5.73 -2.20
C ASP A 121 -31.42 -6.55 -3.42
N GLY A 122 -30.43 -7.42 -3.25
CA GLY A 122 -29.83 -8.26 -4.28
C GLY A 122 -28.95 -7.49 -5.27
N LYS A 123 -28.67 -6.21 -5.00
CA LYS A 123 -27.94 -5.31 -5.91
C LYS A 123 -26.79 -4.61 -5.22
N ASP A 124 -26.98 -4.19 -3.97
CA ASP A 124 -25.96 -3.49 -3.20
C ASP A 124 -24.71 -4.34 -3.07
N ALA A 125 -23.55 -3.70 -3.21
CA ALA A 125 -22.25 -4.36 -3.16
C ALA A 125 -21.25 -3.56 -2.35
N THR A 126 -20.27 -4.26 -1.80
CA THR A 126 -19.11 -3.68 -1.15
C THR A 126 -17.84 -4.29 -1.68
N VAL A 127 -16.81 -3.46 -1.83
CA VAL A 127 -15.44 -3.91 -2.07
C VAL A 127 -14.76 -4.05 -0.71
N MET A 128 -14.06 -5.16 -0.53
CA MET A 128 -13.20 -5.39 0.63
C MET A 128 -11.78 -5.50 0.15
N ASN A 129 -10.92 -4.63 0.67
CA ASN A 129 -9.49 -4.72 0.46
C ASN A 129 -8.92 -5.82 1.34
N VAL A 130 -7.97 -6.56 0.81
CA VAL A 130 -7.30 -7.66 1.47
C VAL A 130 -5.82 -7.36 1.47
N SER A 131 -5.20 -7.42 2.64
CA SER A 131 -3.75 -7.35 2.79
C SER A 131 -3.28 -8.47 3.71
N VAL A 132 -1.96 -8.61 3.84
CA VAL A 132 -1.35 -9.49 4.84
C VAL A 132 -0.39 -8.70 5.71
N VAL A 133 -0.29 -9.10 6.96
CA VAL A 133 0.56 -8.45 7.95
C VAL A 133 1.58 -9.42 8.53
N ASP A 134 2.72 -8.89 8.98
CA ASP A 134 3.72 -9.63 9.75
C ASP A 134 3.33 -9.76 11.24
N ARG A 135 4.19 -10.41 12.04
CA ARG A 135 3.94 -10.63 13.48
C ARG A 135 3.82 -9.35 14.31
N GLU A 136 4.27 -8.20 13.78
CA GLU A 136 4.15 -6.89 14.42
C GLU A 136 2.93 -6.12 13.91
N GLY A 137 2.10 -6.72 13.05
CA GLY A 137 0.89 -6.11 12.50
C GLY A 137 1.16 -5.14 11.35
N ARG A 138 2.36 -5.16 10.74
CA ARG A 138 2.70 -4.28 9.61
C ARG A 138 2.35 -4.95 8.29
N GLU A 139 1.73 -4.23 7.36
CA GLU A 139 1.44 -4.75 6.00
C GLU A 139 2.75 -5.19 5.31
N VAL A 140 2.75 -6.39 4.70
CA VAL A 140 3.91 -6.93 3.98
C VAL A 140 3.80 -6.54 2.49
N PRO A 141 4.55 -5.53 2.02
CA PRO A 141 4.28 -4.84 0.76
C PRO A 141 4.82 -5.57 -0.47
N ASP A 142 5.57 -6.66 -0.30
CA ASP A 142 6.11 -7.51 -1.37
C ASP A 142 5.51 -8.92 -1.37
N ALA A 143 4.45 -9.14 -0.57
CA ALA A 143 3.76 -10.43 -0.50
C ALA A 143 2.91 -10.69 -1.76
N ASN A 144 2.99 -11.93 -2.27
CA ASN A 144 2.24 -12.39 -3.45
C ASN A 144 1.48 -13.70 -3.17
N ASN A 145 1.09 -13.92 -1.91
CA ASN A 145 0.41 -15.14 -1.47
C ASN A 145 -0.95 -15.31 -2.18
N MET A 146 -1.33 -16.55 -2.49
CA MET A 146 -2.69 -16.88 -2.93
C MET A 146 -3.66 -16.74 -1.75
N ILE A 147 -4.73 -15.97 -1.91
CA ILE A 147 -5.81 -15.84 -0.95
C ILE A 147 -7.03 -16.60 -1.46
N TYR A 148 -7.65 -17.41 -0.59
CA TYR A 148 -8.88 -18.13 -0.87
C TYR A 148 -10.04 -17.48 -0.13
N PHE A 149 -11.18 -17.36 -0.80
CA PHE A 149 -12.34 -16.66 -0.28
C PHE A 149 -13.53 -17.61 -0.12
N LYS A 150 -14.24 -17.45 0.99
CA LYS A 150 -15.54 -18.06 1.23
C LYS A 150 -16.44 -16.98 1.83
N VAL A 151 -17.69 -16.95 1.38
CA VAL A 151 -18.75 -16.14 1.99
C VAL A 151 -19.82 -17.07 2.54
N GLU A 152 -20.34 -16.75 3.72
CA GLU A 152 -21.44 -17.45 4.37
C GLU A 152 -22.57 -16.46 4.66
N GLY A 153 -23.82 -16.94 4.64
CA GLY A 153 -25.00 -16.10 4.78
C GLY A 153 -25.58 -15.64 3.44
N ASP A 154 -26.53 -14.70 3.50
CA ASP A 154 -27.26 -14.22 2.33
C ASP A 154 -26.47 -13.13 1.59
N ALA A 155 -25.39 -13.56 0.96
CA ALA A 155 -24.51 -12.75 0.12
C ALA A 155 -23.73 -13.65 -0.84
N LYS A 156 -23.17 -13.06 -1.89
CA LYS A 156 -22.30 -13.79 -2.82
C LYS A 156 -21.08 -12.97 -3.21
N ILE A 157 -19.97 -13.65 -3.45
CA ILE A 157 -18.81 -13.03 -4.09
C ILE A 157 -19.15 -12.83 -5.56
N ILE A 158 -18.90 -11.61 -6.05
CA ILE A 158 -19.11 -11.25 -7.45
C ILE A 158 -17.83 -10.82 -8.13
N GLY A 159 -16.67 -10.88 -7.48
CA GLY A 159 -15.42 -10.56 -8.17
C GLY A 159 -14.24 -10.55 -7.23
N VAL A 160 -13.06 -10.75 -7.81
CA VAL A 160 -11.77 -10.60 -7.15
C VAL A 160 -10.80 -9.89 -8.08
N GLY A 161 -9.75 -9.28 -7.54
CA GLY A 161 -8.70 -8.65 -8.35
C GLY A 161 -7.52 -8.20 -7.49
N ASN A 162 -6.38 -7.90 -8.10
CA ASN A 162 -5.18 -7.44 -7.38
C ASN A 162 -4.46 -6.24 -8.02
N GLY A 163 -4.86 -5.84 -9.23
CA GLY A 163 -4.28 -4.67 -9.90
C GLY A 163 -2.99 -4.95 -10.66
N ASP A 164 -2.54 -6.21 -10.72
CA ASP A 164 -1.40 -6.64 -11.52
C ASP A 164 -1.75 -6.61 -13.02
N PRO A 165 -1.15 -5.74 -13.84
CA PRO A 165 -1.42 -5.69 -15.27
C PRO A 165 -0.94 -6.92 -16.03
N SER A 166 -0.13 -7.78 -15.41
CA SER A 166 0.42 -9.00 -15.99
C SER A 166 -0.26 -10.29 -15.51
N SER A 167 -1.19 -10.20 -14.55
CA SER A 167 -1.94 -11.36 -14.07
C SER A 167 -2.97 -11.84 -15.10
N HIS A 168 -3.02 -13.15 -15.28
CA HIS A 168 -4.04 -13.86 -16.07
C HIS A 168 -5.05 -14.62 -15.19
N GLU A 169 -5.02 -14.41 -13.87
CA GLU A 169 -5.97 -15.03 -12.94
C GLU A 169 -7.40 -14.50 -13.18
N ALA A 170 -8.40 -15.37 -13.03
CA ALA A 170 -9.78 -15.06 -13.36
C ALA A 170 -10.45 -14.12 -12.35
N ASP A 171 -10.96 -12.96 -12.80
CA ASP A 171 -11.68 -12.00 -11.94
C ASP A 171 -13.05 -12.51 -11.47
N LYS A 172 -13.54 -13.55 -12.16
CA LYS A 172 -14.73 -14.33 -11.80
C LYS A 172 -14.34 -15.78 -11.68
N CYS A 173 -14.54 -16.36 -10.50
CA CYS A 173 -14.34 -17.79 -10.27
C CYS A 173 -15.69 -18.51 -10.28
N ALA A 174 -15.67 -19.83 -10.44
CA ALA A 174 -16.83 -20.64 -10.12
C ALA A 174 -17.07 -20.61 -8.60
N ASP A 175 -18.34 -20.77 -8.20
CA ASP A 175 -18.70 -20.78 -6.78
C ASP A 175 -17.92 -21.87 -6.01
N GLY A 176 -17.43 -21.51 -4.83
CA GLY A 176 -16.57 -22.36 -4.01
C GLY A 176 -15.09 -22.38 -4.42
N LEU A 177 -14.71 -21.77 -5.55
CA LEU A 177 -13.33 -21.72 -6.06
C LEU A 177 -12.75 -20.30 -6.09
N TRP A 178 -13.30 -19.38 -5.30
CA TRP A 178 -12.86 -17.98 -5.26
C TRP A 178 -11.45 -17.86 -4.70
N GLN A 179 -10.55 -17.30 -5.50
CA GLN A 179 -9.17 -17.09 -5.11
C GLN A 179 -8.53 -15.93 -5.87
N ARG A 180 -7.51 -15.30 -5.27
CA ARG A 180 -6.69 -14.29 -5.93
C ARG A 180 -5.34 -14.15 -5.24
N SER A 181 -4.28 -14.15 -6.02
CA SER A 181 -2.94 -13.79 -5.52
C SER A 181 -2.91 -12.33 -5.09
N LEU A 182 -2.25 -12.05 -3.97
CA LEU A 182 -1.81 -10.70 -3.66
C LEU A 182 -0.87 -10.22 -4.77
N PHE A 183 -0.88 -8.91 -5.02
CA PHE A 183 0.13 -8.24 -5.82
C PHE A 183 0.69 -7.10 -4.98
N ASN A 184 1.97 -7.18 -4.62
CA ASN A 184 2.62 -6.24 -3.71
C ASN A 184 1.83 -6.04 -2.40
N GLY A 185 1.43 -7.16 -1.80
CA GLY A 185 0.77 -7.22 -0.50
C GLY A 185 -0.74 -7.00 -0.51
N LYS A 186 -1.38 -6.75 -1.68
CA LYS A 186 -2.81 -6.44 -1.74
C LYS A 186 -3.58 -7.23 -2.80
N CYS A 187 -4.82 -7.56 -2.48
CA CYS A 187 -5.87 -7.90 -3.44
C CYS A 187 -7.22 -7.39 -2.93
N GLN A 188 -8.30 -7.63 -3.66
CA GLN A 188 -9.66 -7.26 -3.26
C GLN A 188 -10.66 -8.37 -3.58
N VAL A 189 -11.74 -8.37 -2.83
CA VAL A 189 -12.94 -9.18 -3.09
C VAL A 189 -14.18 -8.28 -3.07
N THR A 190 -15.07 -8.48 -4.02
CA THR A 190 -16.34 -7.74 -4.13
C THR A 190 -17.48 -8.66 -3.73
N ILE A 191 -18.26 -8.24 -2.74
CA ILE A 191 -19.40 -8.98 -2.21
C ILE A 191 -20.68 -8.24 -2.57
N GLN A 192 -21.65 -8.97 -3.10
CA GLN A 192 -23.01 -8.48 -3.34
C GLN A 192 -23.95 -9.04 -2.27
N SER A 193 -24.86 -8.18 -1.79
CA SER A 193 -25.96 -8.54 -0.90
C SER A 193 -26.91 -9.55 -1.52
N GLY A 194 -27.51 -10.37 -0.67
CA GLY A 194 -28.72 -11.12 -1.00
C GLY A 194 -29.99 -10.25 -0.88
N LYS A 195 -31.14 -10.90 -0.68
CA LYS A 195 -32.48 -10.27 -0.73
C LYS A 195 -33.26 -10.47 0.55
#